data_AF-A0A1B9YP23-F1
#
_entry.id   AF-A0A1B9YP23-F1
#
_cell.length_a   1.000
_cell.length_b   1.000
_cell.length_c   1.000
_cell.angle_alpha   90.00
_cell.angle_beta   90.00
_cell.angle_gamma   90.00
#
_symmetry.space_group_name_H-M   'P 1'
#
loop_
_entity.id
_entity.type
_entity.pdbx_description
1 polymer ?
#
loop_
_entity_poly.entity_id
_entity_poly.type
_entity_poly.pdbx_seq_one_letter_code
_entity_poly.pdbx_strand_id
1 'polypeptide(L)' 'MDRSIIADVPRDKYVERCKQRAFDYLDRGDLRNAVASFVNNMNARPDCELPHHLAALGDLLLMRNDALGWKALIEEFR' A
#
# COMPACT_ATOMS: atom_id res chain seq x y z
N MET A 1 -9.98 4.95 14.66
CA MET A 1 -9.56 3.58 15.02
C MET A 1 -8.43 3.70 16.00
N ASP A 2 -8.49 2.96 17.10
CA ASP A 2 -7.49 2.98 18.15
C ASP A 2 -6.15 2.45 17.63
N ARG A 3 -5.06 3.22 17.78
CA ARG A 3 -3.72 2.80 17.31
C ARG A 3 -3.25 1.51 18.00
N SER A 4 -3.74 1.24 19.22
CA SER A 4 -3.45 0.02 19.97
C SER A 4 -3.91 -1.25 19.23
N ILE A 5 -5.09 -1.24 18.60
CA ILE A 5 -5.66 -2.43 17.93
C ILE A 5 -4.88 -2.80 16.67
N ILE A 6 -4.22 -1.83 16.03
CA ILE A 6 -3.44 -2.03 14.81
C ILE A 6 -2.09 -2.69 15.13
N ALA A 7 -1.45 -2.30 16.23
CA ALA A 7 -0.16 -2.84 16.65
C ALA A 7 -0.24 -4.33 17.05
N ASP A 8 -1.38 -4.76 17.59
CA ASP A 8 -1.61 -6.14 18.03
C ASP A 8 -1.79 -7.14 16.86
N VAL A 9 -2.08 -6.66 15.65
CA VAL A 9 -2.17 -7.53 14.47
C VAL A 9 -0.77 -7.94 14.03
N PRO A 10 -0.48 -9.22 13.71
CA PRO A 10 0.79 -9.62 13.12
C PRO A 10 1.08 -8.84 11.83
N ARG A 11 2.33 -8.40 11.65
CA ARG A 11 2.77 -7.57 10.53
C ARG A 11 2.26 -8.09 9.18
N ASP A 12 2.49 -9.36 8.89
CA ASP A 12 2.10 -9.96 7.60
C ASP A 12 0.59 -9.90 7.36
N LYS A 13 -0.23 -10.15 8.40
CA LYS A 13 -1.69 -10.03 8.29
C LYS A 13 -2.13 -8.59 8.07
N TYR A 14 -1.42 -7.63 8.64
CA TYR A 14 -1.69 -6.22 8.43
C TYR A 14 -1.36 -5.81 6.99
N VAL A 15 -0.17 -6.19 6.51
CA VAL A 15 0.29 -5.92 5.14
C VAL A 15 -0.67 -6.52 4.12
N GLU A 16 -1.06 -7.79 4.27
CA GLU A 16 -1.99 -8.44 3.33
C GLU A 16 -3.37 -7.76 3.28
N ARG A 17 -3.88 -7.25 4.41
CA ARG A 17 -5.11 -6.43 4.42
C ARG A 17 -4.93 -5.11 3.67
N CYS A 18 -3.77 -4.48 3.80
CA CYS A 18 -3.45 -3.24 3.09
C CYS A 18 -3.37 -3.49 1.58
N LYS A 19 -2.73 -4.59 1.16
CA LYS A 19 -2.67 -5.02 -0.24
C LYS A 19 -4.06 -5.27 -0.80
N GLN A 20 -4.87 -6.08 -0.12
CA GLN A 20 -6.22 -6.42 -0.57
C GLN A 20 -7.08 -5.18 -0.79
N ARG A 21 -7.05 -4.23 0.15
CA ARG A 21 -7.80 -2.97 0.00
C ARG A 21 -7.29 -2.11 -1.17
N ALA A 22 -5.99 -2.13 -1.44
CA ALA A 22 -5.44 -1.41 -2.59
C ALA A 22 -5.85 -2.08 -3.92
N PHE A 23 -5.86 -3.41 -3.98
CA PHE A 23 -6.36 -4.15 -5.14
C PHE A 23 -7.85 -3.89 -5.42
N ASP A 24 -8.69 -3.79 -4.38
CA ASP A 24 -10.11 -3.45 -4.54
C ASP A 24 -10.33 -2.10 -5.27
N TYR A 25 -9.41 -1.14 -5.10
CA TYR A 25 -9.43 0.12 -5.83
C TYR A 25 -8.89 -0.02 -7.25
N LEU A 26 -7.82 -0.80 -7.45
CA LEU A 26 -7.27 -1.07 -8.78
C LEU A 26 -8.26 -1.80 -9.68
N ASP A 27 -9.03 -2.75 -9.14
CA ASP A 27 -10.08 -3.48 -9.86
C ASP A 27 -11.22 -2.56 -10.32
N ARG A 28 -11.39 -1.41 -9.66
CA ARG A 28 -12.34 -0.35 -10.05
C ARG A 28 -11.73 0.70 -10.99
N GLY A 29 -10.45 0.55 -11.35
CA GLY A 29 -9.71 1.54 -12.13
C GLY A 29 -9.30 2.79 -11.35
N ASP A 30 -9.40 2.77 -10.02
CA ASP A 30 -9.15 3.92 -9.16
C ASP A 30 -7.72 3.90 -8.60
N LEU A 31 -6.75 4.18 -9.47
CA LEU A 31 -5.33 4.18 -9.11
C LEU A 31 -5.04 5.13 -7.95
N ARG A 32 -5.63 6.33 -7.95
CA ARG A 32 -5.34 7.35 -6.95
C ARG A 32 -5.73 6.88 -5.55
N ASN A 33 -6.92 6.28 -5.40
CA ASN A 33 -7.33 5.75 -4.11
C ASN A 33 -6.62 4.45 -3.75
N ALA A 34 -6.18 3.64 -4.72
CA ALA A 34 -5.32 2.49 -4.45
C ALA A 34 -4.01 2.92 -3.78
N VAL A 35 -3.32 3.92 -4.36
CA VAL A 35 -2.06 4.46 -3.82
C VAL A 35 -2.28 5.08 -2.46
N ALA A 36 -3.26 5.97 -2.32
CA ALA A 36 -3.54 6.65 -1.06
C ALA A 36 -3.91 5.65 0.05
N SER A 37 -4.70 4.63 -0.27
CA SER A 37 -5.07 3.57 0.67
C SER A 37 -3.85 2.76 1.10
N PHE A 38 -3.01 2.33 0.16
CA PHE A 38 -1.83 1.53 0.47
C PHE A 38 -0.85 2.31 1.34
N VAL A 39 -0.37 3.47 0.86
CA VAL A 39 0.67 4.26 1.54
C VAL A 39 0.24 4.73 2.92
N ASN A 40 -1.00 5.24 3.07
CA ASN A 40 -1.48 5.72 4.37
C ASN A 40 -1.62 4.60 5.40
N ASN A 41 -2.06 3.40 4.99
CA ASN A 41 -2.15 2.28 5.92
C ASN A 41 -0.75 1.79 6.30
N MET A 42 0.17 1.65 5.34
CA MET A 42 1.54 1.21 5.63
C MET A 42 2.26 2.19 6.57
N ASN A 43 2.12 3.50 6.35
CA ASN A 43 2.70 4.53 7.22
C ASN A 43 2.00 4.69 8.58
N ALA A 44 0.86 4.03 8.81
CA ALA A 44 0.21 4.03 10.12
C ALA A 44 0.97 3.15 11.14
N ARG A 45 1.89 2.31 10.67
CA ARG A 45 2.63 1.35 11.49
C ARG A 45 4.13 1.39 11.13
N PRO A 46 5.04 1.76 12.06
CA PRO A 46 6.45 1.99 11.74
C PRO A 46 7.19 0.79 11.13
N ASP A 47 6.85 -0.44 11.51
CA ASP A 47 7.43 -1.66 10.95
C ASP A 47 6.89 -2.03 9.56
N CYS A 48 5.89 -1.31 9.05
CA CYS A 48 5.30 -1.48 7.72
C CYS A 48 5.67 -0.37 6.73
N GLU A 49 6.39 0.67 7.15
CA GLU A 49 6.72 1.80 6.30
C GLU A 49 7.41 1.37 5.00
N LEU A 50 7.06 2.02 3.89
CA LEU A 50 7.71 1.74 2.62
C LEU A 50 9.17 2.22 2.66
N PRO A 51 10.14 1.37 2.29
CA PRO A 51 11.50 1.81 2.02
C PRO A 51 11.53 2.97 1.02
N HIS A 52 12.42 3.94 1.23
CA HIS A 52 12.47 5.17 0.44
C HIS A 52 12.53 4.93 -1.08
N HIS A 53 13.26 3.91 -1.52
CA HIS A 53 13.36 3.56 -2.94
C HIS A 53 12.04 3.03 -3.53
N LEU A 54 11.23 2.30 -2.74
CA LEU A 54 9.90 1.85 -3.18
C LEU A 54 8.90 3.00 -3.18
N ALA A 55 8.99 3.92 -2.23
CA ALA A 55 8.17 5.14 -2.23
C ALA A 55 8.45 5.98 -3.50
N ALA A 56 9.73 6.21 -3.83
CA ALA A 56 10.12 6.92 -5.05
C ALA A 56 9.68 6.20 -6.34
N LEU A 57 9.76 4.87 -6.38
CA LEU A 57 9.22 4.08 -7.49
C LEU A 57 7.70 4.24 -7.59
N GLY A 58 6.98 4.17 -6.47
CA GLY A 58 5.54 4.40 -6.41
C GLY A 58 5.14 5.78 -6.96
N ASP A 59 5.85 6.84 -6.58
CA ASP A 59 5.60 8.18 -7.11
C ASP A 59 5.78 8.24 -8.62
N LEU A 60 6.84 7.64 -9.16
CA LEU A 60 7.08 7.58 -10.61
C LEU A 60 5.96 6.83 -11.35
N LEU A 61 5.51 5.70 -10.81
CA LEU A 61 4.42 4.91 -11.36
C LEU A 61 3.09 5.69 -11.33
N LEU A 62 2.83 6.43 -10.24
CA LEU A 62 1.64 7.26 -10.11
C LEU A 62 1.65 8.40 -11.14
N MET A 63 2.79 9.09 -11.31
CA MET A 63 2.96 10.15 -12.30
C MET A 63 2.73 9.67 -13.73
N ARG A 64 3.04 8.40 -14.02
CA ARG A 64 2.81 7.76 -15.33
C ARG A 64 1.41 7.15 -15.48
N ASN A 65 0.57 7.23 -14.45
CA ASN A 65 -0.71 6.53 -14.38
C ASN A 65 -0.58 5.02 -14.64
N ASP A 66 0.54 4.43 -14.19
CA ASP A 66 0.89 3.03 -14.42
C ASP A 66 0.28 2.13 -13.34
N ALA A 67 -0.98 1.75 -13.55
CA ALA A 67 -1.70 0.88 -12.64
C ALA A 67 -1.11 -0.54 -12.55
N LEU A 68 -0.50 -1.04 -13.64
CA LEU A 68 0.11 -2.37 -13.66
C LEU A 68 1.42 -2.38 -12.86
N GLY A 69 2.25 -1.36 -13.02
CA GLY A 69 3.45 -1.20 -12.20
C GLY A 69 3.12 -1.02 -10.73
N TRP A 70 2.06 -0.26 -10.39
CA TRP A 70 1.58 -0.15 -9.01
C TRP A 70 1.07 -1.49 -8.45
N LYS A 71 0.37 -2.28 -9.27
CA LYS A 71 -0.05 -3.64 -8.88
C LYS A 71 1.16 -4.51 -8.53
N ALA A 72 2.16 -4.54 -9.41
CA ALA A 72 3.38 -5.33 -9.19
C ALA A 72 4.15 -4.88 -7.94
N LEU A 73 4.23 -3.57 -7.69
CA LEU A 73 4.86 -3.03 -6.47
C LEU A 73 4.15 -3.53 -5.21
N ILE A 74 2.82 -3.52 -5.20
CA ILE A 74 2.00 -3.99 -4.06
C ILE A 74 2.17 -5.51 -3.87
N GLU A 75 2.19 -6.30 -4.94
CA GLU A 75 2.35 -7.75 -4.89
C GLU A 75 3.69 -8.16 -4.25
N GLU A 76 4.78 -7.55 -4.69
CA GLU A 76 6.15 -7.86 -4.26
C GLU A 76 6.52 -7.32 -2.87
N PHE A 77 5.73 -6.40 -2.31
CA PHE A 77 5.98 -5.85 -0.98
C PHE A 77 5.84 -6.95 0.09
N ARG A 78 6.83 -7.08 0.99
CA ARG A 78 6.84 -8.09 2.06
C ARG A 78 6.69 -7.44 3.43
#